data_AF-A0A318KD36-F1
#
_entry.id   AF-A0A318KD36-F1
#
_cell.length_a   1.000
_cell.length_b   1.000
_cell.length_c   1.000
_cell.angle_alpha   90.00
_cell.angle_beta   90.00
_cell.angle_gamma   90.00
#
_symmetry.space_group_name_H-M   'P 1'
#
loop_
_entity.id
_entity.type
_entity.pdbx_description
1 polymer ?
#
loop_
_entity_poly.entity_id
_entity_poly.type
_entity_poly.pdbx_seq_one_letter_code
_entity_poly.pdbx_strand_id
1 'polypeptide(L)'
;MKCLSYSNRFYYNELSEEDANCIKKDLILYNSMLHTAYKKLYLTCFHGVKDAVSLQKQLKAKYDTNDYFPLSAIHEARALLKSNIEINQRLKKECTKRIERIKEKIRKEN
;
A
#
# COMPACT_ATOMS: atom_id res chain seq x y z
N MET A 1 -14.46 32.59 -18.60
CA MET A 1 -13.84 33.06 -17.34
C MET A 1 -13.02 31.91 -16.77
N LYS A 2 -11.68 32.01 -16.71
CA LYS A 2 -10.87 30.98 -16.02
C LYS A 2 -10.98 31.24 -14.52
N CYS A 3 -11.54 30.31 -13.77
CA CYS A 3 -11.55 30.36 -12.31
C CYS A 3 -10.09 30.23 -11.84
N LEU A 4 -9.56 31.27 -11.19
CA LEU A 4 -8.28 31.17 -10.49
C LEU A 4 -8.51 30.26 -9.28
N SER A 5 -8.19 28.98 -9.42
CA SER A 5 -8.10 28.05 -8.31
C SER A 5 -6.82 28.37 -7.53
N TYR A 6 -6.93 29.20 -6.48
CA TYR A 6 -5.91 29.20 -5.45
C TYR A 6 -5.94 27.82 -4.80
N SER A 7 -4.86 27.05 -5.01
CA SER A 7 -4.68 25.81 -4.29
C SER A 7 -4.56 26.19 -2.81
N ASN A 8 -5.49 25.72 -1.97
CA ASN A 8 -5.38 25.79 -0.50
C ASN A 8 -4.30 24.81 -0.02
N ARG A 9 -3.08 24.95 -0.55
CA ARG A 9 -1.93 24.11 -0.22
C ARG A 9 -1.24 24.77 0.95
N PHE A 10 -1.24 24.09 2.08
CA PHE A 10 -0.43 24.47 3.23
C PHE A 10 0.95 23.85 3.07
N TYR A 11 1.99 24.66 3.20
CA TYR A 11 3.36 24.16 3.21
C TYR A 11 3.81 23.90 4.65
N TYR A 12 4.66 22.88 4.85
CA TYR A 12 5.13 22.50 6.19
C TYR A 12 5.86 23.63 6.93
N ASN A 13 6.52 24.53 6.20
CA ASN A 13 7.21 25.69 6.76
C ASN A 13 6.26 26.84 7.16
N GLU A 14 4.99 26.79 6.78
CA GLU A 14 3.96 27.75 7.17
C GLU A 14 3.20 27.31 8.43
N LEU A 15 3.40 26.06 8.86
CA LEU A 15 2.78 25.51 10.06
C LEU A 15 3.56 25.91 11.30
N SER A 16 2.86 25.99 12.43
CA SER A 16 3.51 26.02 13.73
C SER A 16 4.32 24.72 13.93
N GLU A 17 5.39 24.79 14.72
CA GLU A 17 6.19 23.61 15.03
C GLU A 17 5.34 22.51 15.70
N GLU A 18 4.36 22.91 16.50
CA GLU A 18 3.41 22.01 17.15
C GLU A 18 2.55 21.26 16.13
N ASP A 19 1.94 21.97 15.17
CA ASP A 19 1.10 21.36 14.12
C ASP A 19 1.92 20.45 13.21
N ALA A 20 3.11 20.89 12.80
CA ALA A 20 4.00 20.09 11.97
C ALA A 20 4.41 18.78 12.68
N ASN A 21 4.69 18.85 13.98
CA ASN A 21 5.02 17.69 14.79
C ASN A 21 3.81 16.75 14.99
N CYS A 22 2.61 17.27 15.17
CA CYS A 22 1.37 16.49 15.23
C CYS A 22 1.13 15.71 13.94
N ILE A 23 1.18 16.38 12.78
CA ILE A 23 1.02 15.74 11.47
C ILE A 23 2.08 14.66 11.26
N LYS A 24 3.34 14.94 11.62
CA LYS A 24 4.42 13.96 11.50
C LYS A 24 4.16 12.70 12.34
N LYS A 25 3.68 12.85 13.57
CA LYS A 25 3.32 11.72 14.44
C LYS A 25 2.18 10.90 13.83
N ASP A 26 1.14 11.57 13.32
CA ASP A 26 0.00 10.91 12.67
C ASP A 26 0.42 10.16 11.41
N LEU A 27 1.32 10.72 10.60
CA LEU A 27 1.87 10.05 9.42
C LEU A 27 2.67 8.79 9.78
N ILE A 28 3.51 8.86 10.83
CA ILE A 28 4.27 7.70 11.31
C ILE A 28 3.31 6.61 11.80
N LEU A 29 2.30 6.98 12.59
CA LEU A 29 1.27 6.09 13.10
C LEU A 29 0.49 5.43 11.95
N TYR A 30 0.02 6.23 10.98
CA TYR A 30 -0.68 5.76 9.79
C TYR A 30 0.16 4.77 8.99
N ASN A 31 1.42 5.08 8.71
CA ASN A 31 2.32 4.20 7.97
C ASN A 31 2.54 2.86 8.69
N SER A 32 2.64 2.87 10.02
CA SER A 32 2.75 1.64 10.81
C SER A 32 1.48 0.77 10.70
N MET A 33 0.30 1.40 10.75
CA MET A 33 -0.98 0.71 10.53
C MET A 33 -1.09 0.15 9.11
N LEU A 34 -0.73 0.94 8.10
CA LEU A 34 -0.73 0.54 6.69
C LEU A 34 0.16 -0.68 6.47
N HIS A 35 1.38 -0.66 7.00
CA HIS A 35 2.31 -1.79 6.91
C HIS A 35 1.75 -3.05 7.58
N THR A 36 1.17 -2.91 8.79
CA THR A 36 0.55 -4.04 9.50
C THR A 36 -0.65 -4.60 8.73
N ALA A 37 -1.51 -3.72 8.21
CA ALA A 37 -2.68 -4.09 7.41
C ALA A 37 -2.26 -4.84 6.14
N TYR A 38 -1.27 -4.31 5.41
CA TYR A 38 -0.74 -4.95 4.21
C TYR A 38 -0.19 -6.35 4.50
N LYS A 39 0.65 -6.49 5.54
CA LYS A 39 1.20 -7.79 5.94
C LYS A 39 0.10 -8.80 6.27
N LYS A 40 -0.92 -8.39 7.03
CA LYS A 40 -2.05 -9.25 7.37
C LYS A 40 -2.85 -9.67 6.13
N LEU A 41 -3.19 -8.72 5.26
CA LEU A 41 -3.89 -9.01 4.01
C LEU A 41 -3.09 -9.94 3.09
N TYR A 42 -1.77 -9.74 3.01
CA TYR A 42 -0.87 -10.62 2.25
C TYR A 42 -0.90 -12.06 2.81
N LEU A 43 -0.77 -12.23 4.13
CA LEU A 43 -0.84 -13.54 4.77
C LEU A 43 -2.19 -14.22 4.55
N THR A 44 -3.29 -13.49 4.65
CA THR A 44 -4.61 -14.04 4.36
C THR A 44 -4.75 -14.44 2.88
N CYS A 45 -4.27 -13.61 1.96
CA CYS A 45 -4.43 -13.84 0.52
C CYS A 45 -3.57 -15.01 0.00
N PHE A 46 -2.33 -15.15 0.47
CA PHE A 46 -1.37 -16.12 -0.08
C PHE A 46 -1.13 -17.33 0.82
N HIS A 47 -1.36 -17.20 2.13
CA HIS A 47 -1.11 -18.26 3.10
C HIS A 47 -2.39 -18.73 3.81
N GLY A 48 -3.57 -18.22 3.43
CA GLY A 48 -4.85 -18.65 3.95
C GLY A 48 -5.08 -18.36 5.44
N VAL A 49 -4.25 -17.51 6.06
CA VAL A 49 -4.35 -17.17 7.48
C VAL A 49 -5.63 -16.37 7.71
N LYS A 50 -6.57 -16.94 8.47
CA LYS A 50 -7.82 -16.29 8.86
C LYS A 50 -7.81 -16.02 10.36
N ASP A 51 -7.99 -14.76 10.73
CA ASP A 51 -8.16 -14.37 12.12
C ASP A 51 -9.65 -14.38 12.49
N ALA A 52 -9.96 -14.69 13.75
CA ALA A 52 -11.32 -14.67 14.27
C ALA A 52 -11.88 -13.24 14.41
N VAL A 53 -11.00 -12.26 14.63
CA VAL A 53 -11.36 -10.85 14.82
C VAL A 53 -11.13 -10.07 13.53
N SER A 54 -12.03 -9.14 13.20
CA SER A 54 -11.88 -8.30 12.00
C SER A 54 -10.58 -7.48 12.05
N LEU A 55 -9.93 -7.31 10.91
CA LEU A 55 -8.67 -6.57 10.80
C LEU A 55 -8.78 -5.13 11.33
N GLN A 56 -9.91 -4.47 11.10
CA GLN A 56 -10.20 -3.15 11.67
C GLN A 56 -10.12 -3.18 13.20
N LYS A 57 -10.82 -4.12 13.86
CA LYS A 57 -10.83 -4.23 15.33
C LYS A 57 -9.43 -4.55 15.87
N GLN A 58 -8.67 -5.39 15.17
CA GLN A 58 -7.28 -5.68 15.55
C GLN A 58 -6.39 -4.44 15.50
N LEU A 59 -6.47 -3.66 14.41
CA LEU A 59 -5.68 -2.43 14.27
C LEU A 59 -6.11 -1.38 15.29
N LYS A 60 -7.42 -1.19 15.47
CA LYS A 60 -7.96 -0.27 16.49
C LYS A 60 -7.44 -0.61 17.87
N ALA A 61 -7.53 -1.87 18.28
CA ALA A 61 -7.06 -2.32 19.59
C ALA A 61 -5.53 -2.22 19.75
N LYS A 62 -4.76 -2.44 18.66
CA LYS A 62 -3.30 -2.39 18.69
C LYS A 62 -2.75 -0.97 18.79
N TYR A 63 -3.38 -0.02 18.09
CA TYR A 63 -2.88 1.34 17.93
C TYR A 63 -3.65 2.38 18.75
N ASP A 64 -4.71 1.98 19.44
CA ASP A 64 -5.59 2.84 20.25
C ASP A 64 -6.11 4.06 19.49
N THR A 65 -6.61 3.84 18.28
CA THR A 65 -7.08 4.89 17.37
C THR A 65 -8.59 4.88 17.20
N ASN A 66 -9.12 5.93 16.56
CA ASN A 66 -10.49 5.92 16.03
C ASN A 66 -10.64 4.89 14.87
N ASP A 67 -11.86 4.69 14.39
CA ASP A 67 -12.12 3.77 13.27
C ASP A 67 -11.65 4.28 11.92
N TYR A 68 -11.46 5.60 11.76
CA TYR A 68 -11.08 6.23 10.50
C TYR A 68 -9.68 5.80 10.05
N PHE A 69 -8.71 5.87 10.95
CA PHE A 69 -7.31 5.52 10.65
C PHE A 69 -7.15 4.05 10.19
N PRO A 70 -7.64 3.04 10.92
CA PRO A 70 -7.58 1.64 10.50
C PRO A 70 -8.31 1.37 9.18
N LEU A 71 -9.50 1.95 8.98
CA LEU A 71 -10.27 1.72 7.75
C LEU A 71 -9.57 2.29 6.52
N SER A 72 -9.03 3.51 6.63
CA SER A 72 -8.24 4.14 5.58
C SER A 72 -6.97 3.32 5.26
N ALA A 73 -6.24 2.90 6.28
CA ALA A 73 -5.05 2.07 6.12
C ALA A 73 -5.36 0.71 5.46
N ILE A 74 -6.47 0.07 5.84
CA ILE A 74 -6.93 -1.19 5.21
C ILE A 74 -7.31 -0.97 3.75
N HIS A 75 -8.00 0.13 3.44
CA HIS A 75 -8.42 0.45 2.09
C HIS A 75 -7.21 0.67 1.17
N GLU A 76 -6.24 1.47 1.60
CA GLU A 76 -5.00 1.68 0.85
C GLU A 76 -4.18 0.39 0.73
N ALA A 77 -4.05 -0.39 1.81
CA ALA A 77 -3.34 -1.67 1.77
C ALA A 77 -3.95 -2.65 0.75
N ARG A 78 -5.28 -2.69 0.62
CA ARG A 78 -5.97 -3.51 -0.39
C ARG A 78 -5.65 -3.05 -1.81
N ALA A 79 -5.66 -1.74 -2.05
CA ALA A 79 -5.32 -1.17 -3.35
C ALA A 79 -3.87 -1.49 -3.74
N LEU A 80 -2.92 -1.32 -2.81
CA LEU A 80 -1.52 -1.68 -3.01
C LEU A 80 -1.34 -3.17 -3.30
N LEU A 81 -1.99 -4.04 -2.53
CA LEU A 81 -1.92 -5.49 -2.73
C LEU A 81 -2.42 -5.90 -4.12
N LYS A 82 -3.56 -5.34 -4.55
CA LYS A 82 -4.11 -5.56 -5.89
C LYS A 82 -3.14 -5.12 -6.98
N SER A 83 -2.60 -3.90 -6.86
CA SER A 83 -1.62 -3.36 -7.81
C SER A 83 -0.37 -4.25 -7.91
N ASN A 84 0.18 -4.68 -6.76
CA ASN A 84 1.34 -5.56 -6.72
C ASN A 84 1.07 -6.93 -7.36
N ILE A 85 -0.12 -7.49 -7.18
CA ILE A 85 -0.52 -8.74 -7.86
C ILE A 85 -0.50 -8.56 -9.38
N GLU A 86 -1.11 -7.49 -9.89
CA GLU A 86 -1.16 -7.20 -11.33
C GLU A 86 0.24 -6.97 -11.91
N ILE A 87 1.10 -6.22 -11.21
CA ILE A 87 2.51 -6.01 -11.57
C ILE A 87 3.25 -7.34 -11.65
N ASN A 88 3.14 -8.18 -10.63
CA ASN A 88 3.81 -9.49 -10.59
C ASN A 88 3.35 -10.42 -11.72
N GLN A 89 2.06 -10.44 -12.05
CA GLN A 89 1.54 -11.23 -13.17
C GLN A 89 2.12 -10.76 -14.51
N ARG A 90 2.22 -9.45 -14.73
CA ARG A 90 2.86 -8.88 -15.92
C ARG A 90 4.34 -9.22 -16.00
N LEU A 91 5.09 -9.04 -14.92
CA LEU A 91 6.51 -9.39 -14.85
C LEU A 91 6.74 -10.88 -15.12
N LYS A 92 5.88 -11.77 -14.60
CA LYS A 92 5.94 -13.20 -14.89
C LYS A 92 5.76 -13.48 -16.39
N LYS A 93 4.78 -12.84 -17.04
CA LYS A 93 4.54 -12.97 -18.50
C LYS A 93 5.71 -12.44 -19.33
N GLU A 94 6.33 -11.34 -18.92
CA GLU A 94 7.50 -10.79 -19.61
C GLU A 94 8.71 -11.71 -19.47
N CYS A 95 8.91 -12.28 -18.27
CA CYS A 95 9.98 -13.23 -17.99
C CYS A 95 9.81 -14.51 -18.83
N THR A 96 8.61 -15.09 -18.90
CA THR A 96 8.36 -16.29 -19.73
C THR A 96 8.64 -16.01 -21.21
N LYS A 97 8.20 -14.86 -21.75
CA LYS A 97 8.50 -14.45 -23.13
C LYS A 97 10.00 -14.26 -23.39
N ARG A 98 10.78 -13.82 -22.40
CA ARG A 98 12.24 -13.72 -22.53
C ARG A 98 12.87 -15.11 -22.56
N ILE A 99 12.44 -16.00 -21.68
CA ILE A 99 12.92 -17.40 -21.62
C ILE A 99 12.65 -18.12 -22.95
N GLU A 100 11.46 -18.02 -23.51
CA GLU A 100 11.13 -18.68 -24.78
C GLU A 100 11.97 -18.16 -25.95
N ARG A 101 12.19 -16.83 -26.03
CA ARG A 101 13.09 -16.25 -27.04
C ARG A 101 14.53 -16.75 -26.91
N ILE A 102 15.02 -16.96 -25.69
CA ILE A 102 16.36 -17.52 -25.46
C ILE A 102 16.40 -18.99 -25.92
N LYS A 103 15.39 -19.80 -25.56
CA LYS A 103 15.28 -21.20 -26.00
C LYS A 103 15.23 -21.32 -27.52
N GLU A 104 14.53 -20.43 -28.21
CA GLU A 104 14.48 -20.38 -29.68
C GLU A 104 15.85 -20.08 -30.30
N LYS A 105 16.63 -19.17 -29.71
CA LYS A 105 17.99 -18.87 -30.19
C LYS A 105 18.92 -20.08 -30.03
N ILE A 106 18.90 -20.71 -28.85
CA ILE A 106 19.69 -21.93 -28.58
C ILE A 106 19.34 -23.05 -29.56
N ARG A 107 18.05 -23.23 -29.89
CA ARG A 107 17.59 -24.22 -30.88
C ARG A 107 18.00 -23.95 -32.33
N LYS A 108 18.39 -22.71 -32.66
CA LYS A 108 18.82 -22.33 -34.02
C LYS A 108 20.34 -22.44 -34.19
N GLU A 109 21.08 -22.41 -33.10
CA GLU A 109 22.55 -22.53 -33.08
C GLU A 109 23.03 -23.98 -32.96
N ASN A 110 22.15 -24.91 -32.52
CA ASN A 110 22.34 -26.36 -32.58
C ASN A 110 21.55 -26.94 -33.76
#